data_AF-A0A3D0CD95-F1
#
_entry.id   AF-A0A3D0CD95-F1
#
_cell.length_a   1.000
_cell.length_b   1.000
_cell.length_c   1.000
_cell.angle_alpha   90.00
_cell.angle_beta   90.00
_cell.angle_gamma   90.00
#
_symmetry.space_group_name_H-M   'P 1'
#
loop_
_entity.id
_entity.type
_entity.pdbx_description
1 polymer ?
#
loop_
_entity_poly.entity_id
_entity_poly.type
_entity_poly.pdbx_seq_one_letter_code
_entity_poly.pdbx_strand_id
1 'polypeptide(L)'
;PGETRKIILDAPGVGNTGQVCVSYSILPWLQYKWATDVDNLQCPFTSSDVDGLYNDNPFGIATFGIFRGNDRIIYQREISR
;
A
#
# COMPACT_ATOMS: atom_id res chain seq x y z
N PRO A 1 20.40 -6.83 -14.91
CA PRO A 1 19.16 -6.78 -15.72
C PRO A 1 17.96 -6.74 -14.75
N GLY A 2 16.93 -5.94 -15.04
CA GLY A 2 15.72 -5.90 -14.24
C GLY A 2 14.78 -7.06 -14.62
N GLU A 3 14.25 -7.77 -13.65
CA GLU A 3 13.26 -8.84 -13.85
C GLU A 3 11.88 -8.32 -13.43
N THR A 4 10.93 -8.34 -14.35
CA THR A 4 9.52 -8.04 -14.01
C THR A 4 8.88 -9.30 -13.45
N ARG A 5 8.49 -9.25 -12.18
CA ARG A 5 7.76 -10.36 -11.53
C ARG A 5 6.26 -10.07 -11.51
N LYS A 6 5.47 -11.11 -11.78
CA LYS A 6 4.01 -11.04 -11.64
C LYS A 6 3.67 -10.98 -10.15
N ILE A 7 2.92 -9.97 -9.75
CA ILE A 7 2.35 -9.84 -8.40
C ILE A 7 0.84 -10.05 -8.52
N ILE A 8 0.31 -11.03 -7.79
CA ILE A 8 -1.13 -11.31 -7.70
C ILE A 8 -1.52 -11.07 -6.24
N LEU A 9 -2.51 -10.23 -6.01
CA LEU A 9 -2.98 -9.85 -4.68
C LEU A 9 -4.50 -10.08 -4.60
N ASP A 10 -4.94 -10.68 -3.51
CA ASP A 10 -6.36 -10.82 -3.20
C ASP A 10 -6.79 -9.74 -2.21
N ALA A 11 -7.96 -9.16 -2.44
CA ALA A 11 -8.52 -8.15 -1.57
C ALA A 11 -8.86 -8.76 -0.20
N PRO A 12 -8.37 -8.19 0.92
CA PRO A 12 -8.65 -8.72 2.24
C PRO A 12 -10.04 -8.26 2.73
N GLY A 13 -10.55 -8.92 3.76
CA GLY A 13 -11.74 -8.48 4.50
C GLY A 13 -13.09 -8.75 3.84
N VAL A 14 -14.16 -8.57 4.62
CA VAL A 14 -15.55 -8.74 4.14
C VAL A 14 -15.89 -7.61 3.16
N GLY A 15 -16.40 -7.97 1.98
CA GLY A 15 -16.71 -7.00 0.94
C GLY A 15 -15.51 -6.57 0.11
N ASN A 16 -14.40 -7.32 0.13
CA ASN A 16 -13.18 -7.05 -0.64
C ASN A 16 -12.60 -5.66 -0.35
N THR A 17 -12.60 -5.27 0.92
CA THR A 17 -12.10 -3.96 1.39
C THR A 17 -11.00 -4.15 2.42
N GLY A 18 -9.89 -3.44 2.24
CA GLY A 18 -8.80 -3.43 3.21
C GLY A 18 -7.45 -3.20 2.54
N GLN A 19 -6.38 -3.56 3.24
CA GLN A 19 -5.01 -3.25 2.84
C GLN A 19 -4.15 -4.50 2.87
N VAL A 20 -3.29 -4.66 1.85
CA VAL A 20 -2.28 -5.70 1.77
C VAL A 20 -0.92 -5.04 1.66
N CYS A 21 0.00 -5.45 2.51
CA CYS A 21 1.39 -5.02 2.40
C CYS A 21 2.09 -5.81 1.30
N VAL A 22 2.88 -5.11 0.50
CA VAL A 22 3.68 -5.71 -0.56
C VAL A 22 5.12 -5.31 -0.31
N SER A 23 6.03 -6.29 -0.29
CA SER A 23 7.47 -6.06 -0.27
C SER A 23 8.12 -6.76 -1.46
N TYR A 24 9.12 -6.14 -2.05
CA TYR A 24 9.81 -6.67 -3.23
C TYR A 24 11.27 -6.91 -2.93
N SER A 25 11.72 -8.17 -3.04
CA SER A 25 13.13 -8.52 -2.88
C SER A 25 13.95 -7.98 -4.06
N ILE A 26 14.95 -7.17 -3.74
CA ILE A 26 15.81 -6.48 -4.71
C ILE A 26 17.29 -6.84 -4.47
N LEU A 27 18.15 -6.42 -5.40
CA LEU A 27 19.59 -6.55 -5.27
C LEU A 27 20.11 -5.63 -4.14
N PRO A 28 21.18 -6.01 -3.42
CA PRO A 28 21.69 -5.23 -2.28
C PRO A 28 22.01 -3.75 -2.60
N TRP A 29 22.48 -3.45 -3.81
CA TRP A 29 22.82 -2.07 -4.20
C TRP A 29 21.60 -1.16 -4.44
N LEU A 30 20.39 -1.72 -4.52
CA LEU A 30 19.14 -0.98 -4.61
C LEU A 30 18.45 -0.83 -3.24
N GLN A 31 18.98 -1.47 -2.20
CA GLN A 31 18.42 -1.40 -0.86
C GLN A 31 18.61 -0.01 -0.28
N TYR A 32 17.72 0.35 0.64
CA TYR A 32 17.74 1.64 1.29
C TYR A 32 17.42 1.50 2.78
N LYS A 33 17.46 2.60 3.52
CA LYS A 33 17.01 2.68 4.92
C LYS A 33 15.53 3.07 4.94
N TRP A 34 14.63 2.11 4.79
CA TRP A 34 13.19 2.39 4.75
C TRP A 34 12.59 2.46 6.16
N ALA A 35 13.13 1.70 7.13
CA ALA A 35 12.73 1.73 8.53
C ALA A 35 13.48 2.81 9.33
N THR A 36 13.03 4.07 9.24
CA THR A 36 13.78 5.19 9.85
C THR A 36 13.19 5.74 11.16
N ASP A 37 11.90 5.58 11.39
CA ASP A 37 11.17 6.22 12.48
C ASP A 37 10.31 5.19 13.20
N VAL A 38 10.65 4.87 14.45
CA VAL A 38 9.92 3.90 15.29
C VAL A 38 8.45 4.28 15.46
N ASP A 39 8.12 5.57 15.48
CA ASP A 39 6.76 6.06 15.72
C ASP A 39 5.92 6.10 14.42
N ASN A 40 6.55 5.91 13.26
CA ASN A 40 5.90 5.96 11.95
C ASN A 40 6.35 4.83 11.03
N LEU A 41 6.48 3.63 11.60
CA LEU A 41 6.78 2.44 10.81
C LEU A 41 5.58 2.02 9.97
N GLN A 42 5.85 1.78 8.70
CA GLN A 42 4.90 1.17 7.79
C GLN A 42 5.29 -0.28 7.54
N CYS A 43 4.27 -1.09 7.29
CA CYS A 43 4.44 -2.51 7.00
C CYS A 43 5.42 -2.72 5.82
N PRO A 44 6.39 -3.65 5.91
CA PRO A 44 6.46 -4.76 6.88
C PRO A 44 7.30 -4.49 8.13
N PHE A 45 7.80 -3.26 8.33
CA PHE A 45 8.80 -2.99 9.36
C PHE A 45 8.23 -2.97 10.77
N THR A 46 9.09 -3.36 11.72
CA THR A 46 8.85 -3.40 13.16
C THR A 46 9.92 -2.58 13.87
N SER A 47 9.74 -2.32 15.17
CA SER A 47 10.68 -1.49 15.94
C SER A 47 12.10 -2.06 15.98
N SER A 48 12.28 -3.37 15.76
CA SER A 48 13.59 -4.00 15.65
C SER A 48 14.31 -3.74 14.33
N ASP A 49 13.60 -3.30 13.28
CA ASP A 49 14.18 -3.03 11.97
C ASP A 49 14.76 -1.61 11.86
N VAL A 50 14.54 -0.76 12.88
CA VAL A 50 15.13 0.59 12.92
C VAL A 50 16.59 0.50 13.37
N ASP A 51 17.47 0.21 12.42
CA ASP A 51 18.90 -0.02 12.64
C ASP A 51 19.81 1.03 11.95
N GLY A 52 19.25 1.85 11.07
CA GLY A 52 19.99 2.85 10.30
C GLY A 52 20.85 2.28 9.16
N LEU A 53 20.67 1.01 8.81
CA LEU A 53 21.38 0.32 7.73
C LEU A 53 20.64 0.46 6.40
N TYR A 54 21.37 0.26 5.29
CA TYR A 54 20.83 0.31 3.92
C TYR A 54 20.55 -1.11 3.40
N ASN A 55 19.80 -1.89 4.18
CA ASN A 55 19.53 -3.31 3.97
C ASN A 55 18.03 -3.61 3.76
N ASP A 56 17.18 -2.58 3.69
CA ASP A 56 15.74 -2.77 3.55
C ASP A 56 15.30 -2.91 2.09
N ASN A 57 14.35 -3.82 1.88
CA ASN A 57 13.64 -3.95 0.62
C ASN A 57 12.54 -2.88 0.49
N PRO A 58 12.27 -2.35 -0.72
CA PRO A 58 11.15 -1.45 -0.95
C PRO A 58 9.84 -2.16 -0.66
N PHE A 59 8.86 -1.37 -0.22
CA PHE A 59 7.54 -1.85 0.13
C PHE A 59 6.45 -0.89 -0.37
N GLY A 60 5.21 -1.33 -0.32
CA GLY A 60 4.04 -0.53 -0.60
C GLY A 60 2.78 -1.14 -0.01
N ILE A 61 1.70 -0.36 0.02
CA ILE A 61 0.39 -0.79 0.55
C ILE A 61 -0.61 -0.79 -0.60
N ALA A 62 -1.10 -1.98 -0.96
CA ALA A 62 -2.21 -2.14 -1.89
C ALA A 62 -3.52 -1.99 -1.13
N THR A 63 -4.30 -0.95 -1.43
CA THR A 63 -5.58 -0.68 -0.76
C THR A 63 -6.75 -1.01 -1.68
N PHE A 64 -7.72 -1.75 -1.16
CA PHE A 64 -8.91 -2.23 -1.83
C PHE A 64 -10.16 -1.58 -1.25
N GLY A 65 -11.13 -1.25 -2.10
CA GLY A 65 -12.44 -0.76 -1.68
C GLY A 65 -12.53 0.73 -1.32
N ILE A 66 -11.55 1.55 -1.71
CA ILE A 66 -11.58 3.02 -1.50
C ILE A 66 -12.74 3.65 -2.27
N PHE A 67 -12.90 3.28 -3.54
CA PHE A 67 -13.98 3.77 -4.38
C PHE A 67 -15.12 2.76 -4.41
N ARG A 68 -16.06 2.95 -3.49
CA ARG A 68 -17.42 2.42 -3.65
C ARG A 68 -18.18 3.50 -4.39
N GLY A 69 -18.37 3.34 -5.70
CA GLY A 69 -19.16 4.27 -6.50
C GLY A 69 -20.47 4.56 -5.74
N ASN A 70 -20.83 5.84 -5.60
CA ASN A 70 -22.07 6.23 -4.94
C ASN A 70 -23.22 5.39 -5.47
N ASP A 71 -23.82 4.56 -4.62
CA ASP A 71 -24.85 3.63 -5.08
C ASP A 71 -26.18 4.34 -5.40
N ARG A 72 -26.32 5.65 -5.12
CA ARG A 72 -27.29 6.61 -5.71
C ARG A 72 -27.00 8.04 -5.23
N ILE A 73 -26.53 8.92 -6.10
CA ILE A 73 -26.82 10.36 -5.96
C ILE A 73 -27.34 10.87 -7.31
N ILE A 74 -28.66 11.01 -7.43
CA ILE A 74 -29.29 11.75 -8.52
C ILE A 74 -29.44 13.19 -8.04
N TYR A 75 -28.68 14.12 -8.60
CA TYR A 75 -28.93 15.54 -8.41
C TYR A 75 -30.07 15.97 -9.34
N GLN A 76 -31.25 16.25 -8.79
CA GLN A 76 -32.32 16.93 -9.53
C GLN A 76 -32.44 18.37 -9.02
N ARG A 77 -32.28 19.34 -9.92
CA ARG A 77 -32.50 20.76 -9.65
C ARG A 77 -33.80 21.18 -10.31
N GLU A 78 -34.78 21.57 -9.52
CA GLU A 78 -36.00 22.20 -10.03
C GLU A 78 -35.76 23.71 -10.15
N ILE A 79 -36.09 24.29 -11.31
CA ILE A 79 -36.03 25.74 -11.54
C ILE A 79 -37.48 26.21 -11.65
N SER A 80 -38.00 26.89 -10.62
CA SER A 80 -39.29 27.56 -10.72
C SER A 80 -39.14 28.87 -11.51
N ARG A 81 -40.09 29.12 -12.41
CA ARG A 81 -40.18 30.34 -13.23
C ARG A 81 -40.91 31.46 -12.51
#